data_AF-A0A9D8LAU5-F1
#
_entry.id   AF-A0A9D8LAU5-F1
#
_cell.length_a   1.000
_cell.length_b   1.000
_cell.length_c   1.000
_cell.angle_alpha   90.00
_cell.angle_beta   90.00
_cell.angle_gamma   90.00
#
_symmetry.space_group_name_H-M   'P 1'
#
loop_
_entity.id
_entity.type
_entity.pdbx_description
1 polymer ?
#
loop_
_entity_poly.entity_id
_entity_poly.type
_entity_poly.pdbx_seq_one_letter_code
_entity_poly.pdbx_strand_id
1 'polypeptide(L)'
;MSDLDDFKATYFDECSELLLELEEQFAAIEDGDRSSNRLNAVFRAIHSIKGGGGAFGFSGLVGFAHAYETLLDHVRDGRVELSEAVT
;
A
#
# COMPACT_ATOMS: atom_id res chain seq x y z
N MET A 1 -25.03 11.07 -11.32
CA MET A 1 -23.67 10.48 -11.39
C MET A 1 -23.73 9.33 -12.37
N SER A 2 -22.64 9.08 -13.11
CA SER A 2 -22.53 7.87 -13.95
C SER A 2 -22.20 6.67 -13.07
N ASP A 3 -22.59 5.45 -13.46
CA ASP A 3 -22.14 4.21 -12.81
C ASP A 3 -20.60 4.18 -12.62
N LEU A 4 -19.85 4.74 -13.58
CA LEU A 4 -18.39 4.86 -13.49
C LEU A 4 -17.94 5.78 -12.35
N ASP A 5 -18.68 6.84 -12.05
CA ASP A 5 -18.37 7.74 -10.94
C ASP A 5 -18.62 7.06 -9.60
N ASP A 6 -19.67 6.24 -9.49
CA ASP A 6 -19.98 5.48 -8.29
C ASP A 6 -18.91 4.40 -8.02
N PHE A 7 -18.46 3.67 -9.06
CA PHE A 7 -17.35 2.72 -8.92
C PHE A 7 -16.04 3.39 -8.51
N LYS A 8 -15.75 4.60 -9.02
CA LYS A 8 -14.59 5.38 -8.60
C LYS A 8 -14.70 5.80 -7.14
N ALA A 9 -15.89 6.20 -6.69
CA ALA A 9 -16.12 6.55 -5.28
C ALA A 9 -15.83 5.36 -4.37
N THR A 10 -16.39 4.18 -4.68
CA THR A 10 -16.10 2.94 -3.93
C THR A 10 -14.60 2.63 -3.90
N TYR A 11 -13.89 2.78 -5.01
CA TYR A 11 -12.44 2.57 -5.04
C TYR A 11 -11.68 3.52 -4.10
N PHE A 12 -12.06 4.80 -4.03
CA PHE A 12 -11.41 5.74 -3.13
C PHE A 12 -11.77 5.50 -1.65
N ASP A 13 -12.97 4.99 -1.37
CA ASP A 13 -13.36 4.54 -0.03
C ASP A 13 -12.49 3.33 0.39
N GLU A 14 -12.35 2.32 -0.48
CA GLU A 14 -11.47 1.17 -0.25
C GLU A 14 -10.00 1.59 -0.04
N CYS A 15 -9.50 2.54 -0.86
CA CYS A 15 -8.15 3.08 -0.67
C CYS A 15 -7.98 3.73 0.70
N SER A 16 -9.01 4.41 1.20
CA SER A 16 -8.96 5.07 2.51
C SER A 16 -8.86 4.03 3.64
N GLU A 17 -9.61 2.93 3.54
CA GLU A 17 -9.51 1.82 4.50
C GLU A 17 -8.12 1.16 4.46
N LEU A 18 -7.57 0.93 3.27
CA LEU A 18 -6.23 0.35 3.09
C LEU A 18 -5.12 1.26 3.62
N LEU A 19 -5.28 2.58 3.51
CA LEU A 19 -4.33 3.55 4.06
C LEU A 19 -4.34 3.55 5.59
N LEU A 20 -5.51 3.36 6.22
CA LEU A 20 -5.61 3.19 7.67
C LEU A 20 -4.95 1.89 8.13
N GLU A 21 -5.14 0.79 7.39
CA GLU A 21 -4.44 -0.48 7.68
C GLU A 21 -2.91 -0.30 7.58
N LEU A 22 -2.44 0.40 6.56
CA LEU A 22 -1.02 0.76 6.37
C LEU A 22 -0.45 1.51 7.58
N GLU A 23 -1.14 2.56 8.03
CA GLU A 23 -0.74 3.35 9.20
C GLU A 23 -0.66 2.48 10.45
N GLU A 24 -1.65 1.62 10.70
CA GLU A 24 -1.64 0.70 11.84
C GLU A 24 -0.44 -0.26 11.79
N GLN A 25 -0.15 -0.83 10.61
CA GLN A 25 0.97 -1.76 10.49
C GLN A 25 2.33 -1.07 10.66
N PHE A 26 2.49 0.15 10.14
CA PHE A 26 3.72 0.91 10.33
C PHE A 26 3.92 1.37 11.77
N ALA A 27 2.87 1.84 12.44
CA ALA A 27 2.94 2.16 13.86
C ALA A 27 3.37 0.94 14.70
N ALA A 28 2.82 -0.25 14.41
CA ALA A 28 3.23 -1.48 15.09
C ALA A 28 4.71 -1.86 14.81
N ILE A 29 5.20 -1.64 13.59
CA ILE A 29 6.60 -1.85 13.22
C ILE A 29 7.53 -0.89 13.99
N GLU A 30 7.13 0.38 14.11
CA GLU A 30 7.85 1.42 14.84
C GLU A 30 7.89 1.15 16.33
N ASP A 31 6.78 0.65 16.91
CA ASP A 31 6.68 0.18 18.30
C ASP A 31 7.45 -1.14 18.56
N GLY A 32 8.04 -1.74 17.53
CA GLY A 32 9.00 -2.84 17.64
C GLY A 32 8.49 -4.20 17.18
N ASP A 33 7.21 -4.35 16.79
CA ASP A 33 6.71 -5.56 16.13
C ASP A 33 7.14 -5.58 14.66
N ARG A 34 8.41 -5.90 14.44
CA ARG A 34 9.04 -6.00 13.10
C ARG A 34 8.81 -7.36 12.46
N SER A 35 7.68 -8.02 12.76
CA SER A 35 7.36 -9.31 12.18
C SER A 35 7.08 -9.19 10.68
N SER A 36 7.47 -10.22 9.93
CA SER A 36 7.21 -10.29 8.48
C SER A 36 5.73 -10.22 8.12
N ASN A 37 4.84 -10.56 9.06
CA ASN A 37 3.39 -10.43 8.89
C ASN A 37 2.94 -8.97 8.70
N ARG A 38 3.52 -8.03 9.46
CA ARG A 38 3.22 -6.59 9.33
C ARG A 38 3.62 -6.08 7.95
N LEU A 39 4.87 -6.35 7.57
CA LEU A 39 5.40 -5.95 6.27
C LEU A 39 4.63 -6.57 5.10
N ASN A 40 4.18 -7.83 5.24
CA ASN A 40 3.35 -8.48 4.23
C ASN A 40 1.94 -7.88 4.15
N ALA A 41 1.38 -7.35 5.25
CA ALA A 41 0.09 -6.66 5.24
C ALA A 41 0.20 -5.29 4.53
N VAL A 42 1.21 -4.50 4.87
CA VAL A 42 1.60 -3.27 4.14
C VAL A 42 1.72 -3.53 2.64
N PHE A 43 2.47 -4.57 2.25
CA PHE A 43 2.64 -4.93 0.84
C PHE A 43 1.30 -5.22 0.15
N ARG A 44 0.41 -5.99 0.79
CA ARG A 44 -0.91 -6.30 0.22
C ARG A 44 -1.79 -5.06 0.06
N ALA A 45 -1.75 -4.13 1.02
CA ALA A 45 -2.52 -2.90 0.94
C ALA A 45 -2.10 -2.06 -0.28
N ILE A 46 -0.79 -1.86 -0.46
CA ILE A 46 -0.24 -1.16 -1.64
C ILE A 46 -0.57 -1.90 -2.95
N HIS A 47 -0.48 -3.23 -2.94
CA HIS A 47 -0.83 -4.05 -4.10
C HIS A 47 -2.29 -3.85 -4.54
N SER A 48 -3.22 -3.81 -3.59
CA SER A 48 -4.64 -3.57 -3.83
C SER A 48 -4.90 -2.17 -4.38
N ILE A 49 -4.27 -1.13 -3.80
CA ILE A 49 -4.37 0.26 -4.29
C ILE A 49 -3.91 0.35 -5.75
N LYS A 50 -2.77 -0.27 -6.08
CA LYS A 50 -2.24 -0.34 -7.45
C LYS A 50 -3.21 -1.04 -8.40
N GLY A 51 -3.74 -2.20 -7.99
CA GLY A 51 -4.65 -3.01 -8.79
C GLY A 51 -5.91 -2.23 -9.18
N GLY A 52 -6.57 -1.61 -8.20
CA GLY A 52 -7.75 -0.79 -8.46
C GLY A 52 -7.42 0.47 -9.27
N GLY A 53 -6.29 1.13 -9.01
CA GLY A 53 -5.85 2.30 -9.77
C GLY A 53 -5.61 2.00 -11.25
N GLY A 54 -5.15 0.78 -11.56
CA GLY A 54 -4.99 0.29 -12.92
C GLY A 54 -6.32 0.19 -13.68
N ALA A 55 -7.39 -0.26 -13.02
CA ALA A 55 -8.73 -0.39 -13.62
C ALA A 55 -9.32 0.97 -14.05
N PHE A 56 -8.96 2.06 -13.35
CA PHE A 56 -9.43 3.42 -13.66
C PHE A 56 -8.43 4.27 -14.45
N GLY A 57 -7.27 3.71 -14.81
CA GLY A 57 -6.25 4.41 -15.60
C GLY A 57 -5.47 5.49 -14.83
N PHE A 58 -5.40 5.40 -13.50
CA PHE A 58 -4.67 6.34 -12.64
C PHE A 58 -3.16 6.09 -12.69
N SER A 59 -2.56 6.34 -13.86
CA SER A 59 -1.16 6.02 -14.17
C SER A 59 -0.14 6.56 -13.15
N GLY A 60 -0.33 7.78 -12.64
CA GLY A 60 0.54 8.35 -11.60
C GLY A 60 0.49 7.57 -10.29
N LEU A 61 -0.71 7.20 -9.84
CA LEU A 61 -0.90 6.40 -8.63
C LEU A 61 -0.33 4.98 -8.80
N VAL A 62 -0.60 4.34 -9.94
CA VAL A 62 -0.07 3.01 -10.26
C VAL A 62 1.45 3.03 -10.28
N GLY A 63 2.06 4.05 -10.88
CA GLY A 63 3.52 4.21 -10.93
C GLY A 63 4.13 4.35 -9.54
N PHE A 64 3.53 5.18 -8.68
CA PHE A 64 3.96 5.33 -7.29
C PHE A 64 3.84 4.02 -6.51
N ALA A 65 2.67 3.38 -6.54
CA ALA A 65 2.42 2.16 -5.78
C ALA A 65 3.35 1.02 -6.21
N HIS A 66 3.65 0.89 -7.51
CA HIS A 66 4.61 -0.09 -8.01
C HIS A 66 6.06 0.18 -7.54
N ALA A 67 6.49 1.44 -7.54
CA ALA A 67 7.81 1.81 -7.00
C ALA A 67 7.90 1.45 -5.51
N TYR A 68 6.81 1.66 -4.77
CA TYR A 68 6.77 1.35 -3.35
C TYR A 68 6.72 -0.16 -3.06
N GLU A 69 5.95 -0.95 -3.82
CA GLU A 69 6.04 -2.42 -3.77
C GLU A 69 7.47 -2.92 -3.99
N THR A 70 8.18 -2.33 -4.96
CA THR A 70 9.57 -2.71 -5.26
C THR A 70 10.49 -2.45 -4.06
N LEU A 71 10.31 -1.31 -3.38
CA LEU A 71 11.04 -1.02 -2.14
C LEU A 71 10.70 -2.03 -1.05
N LEU A 72 9.42 -2.31 -0.83
CA LEU A 72 8.96 -3.28 0.18
C LEU A 72 9.47 -4.69 -0.12
N ASP A 73 9.56 -5.11 -1.37
CA ASP A 73 10.18 -6.37 -1.76
C ASP A 73 11.67 -6.40 -1.43
N HIS A 74 12.42 -5.30 -1.63
CA HIS A 74 13.80 -5.22 -1.18
C HIS A 74 13.95 -5.32 0.34
N VAL A 75 12.99 -4.79 1.10
CA VAL A 75 12.96 -4.94 2.56
C VAL A 75 12.67 -6.38 2.96
N ARG A 76 11.70 -7.04 2.31
CA ARG A 76 11.35 -8.45 2.54
C ARG A 76 12.49 -9.41 2.21
N ASP A 77 13.26 -9.08 1.17
CA ASP A 77 14.46 -9.82 0.76
C ASP A 77 15.69 -9.51 1.65
N GLY A 78 15.57 -8.59 2.62
CA GLY A 78 16.69 -8.16 3.47
C GLY A 78 17.77 -7.35 2.75
N ARG A 79 17.48 -6.83 1.55
CA ARG A 79 18.39 -5.97 0.77
C ARG A 79 18.36 -4.52 1.26
N VAL A 80 17.24 -4.11 1.84
CA VAL A 80 17.04 -2.81 2.49
C VAL A 80 16.64 -3.07 3.94
N GLU A 81 17.26 -2.37 4.88
CA GLU A 81 16.88 -2.43 6.28
C GLU A 81 15.53 -1.73 6.51
N LEU A 82 14.62 -2.40 7.22
CA LEU A 82 13.39 -1.77 7.67
C LEU A 82 13.75 -0.67 8.69
N SER A 83 13.46 0.59 8.37
CA SER A 83 13.80 1.75 9.17
C SER A 83 12.72 2.81 9.04
N GLU A 84 12.80 3.87 9.85
CA GLU A 84 11.90 5.04 9.79
C GLU A 84 11.95 5.78 8.43
N ALA A 85 12.95 5.52 7.58
CA ALA A 85 12.98 6.06 6.22
C ALA A 85 12.11 5.24 5.22
N VAL A 86 11.66 4.06 5.63
CA VAL A 86 10.86 3.12 4.84
C VAL A 86 9.39 3.11 5.28
N THR A 87 9.16 3.21 6.59
CA THR A 87 7.84 3.41 7.20
C THR A 87 7.43 4.87 7.10
#